data_AF-A0A957EAA3-F1
#
_entry.id   AF-A0A957EAA3-F1
#
_cell.length_a   1.000
_cell.length_b   1.000
_cell.length_c   1.000
_cell.angle_alpha   90.00
_cell.angle_beta   90.00
_cell.angle_gamma   90.00
#
_symmetry.space_group_name_H-M   'P 1'
#
loop_
_entity.id
_entity.type
_entity.pdbx_description
1 polymer ?
#
loop_
_entity_poly.entity_id
_entity_poly.type
_entity_poly.pdbx_seq_one_letter_code
_entity_poly.pdbx_strand_id
1 'polypeptide(L)'
;MVFPEKVPGLRLLLGVWLVYTAVWISLEGSLMQVVIMGTATAVLLLGHGWQRWLGGKTVGRGVAVLVTAVSSALLGAGSSLLTFVFMAVKTGLHAHGPEFTQAEIAWVWGVLPLWTAVCLLVGLGLGLIWAGSD
;
A
#
# COMPACT_ATOMS: atom_id res chain seq x y z
N MET A 1 -3.60 -12.46 19.40
CA MET A 1 -4.31 -11.35 18.72
C MET A 1 -5.58 -11.89 18.09
N VAL A 2 -6.71 -11.22 18.28
CA VAL A 2 -7.94 -11.55 17.53
C VAL A 2 -8.07 -10.54 16.40
N PHE A 3 -8.07 -11.02 15.16
CA PHE A 3 -8.28 -10.15 14.01
C PHE A 3 -9.77 -9.83 13.88
N PRO A 4 -10.15 -8.55 13.67
CA PRO A 4 -11.55 -8.18 13.55
C PRO A 4 -12.15 -8.84 12.30
N GLU A 5 -13.34 -9.44 12.43
CA GLU A 5 -14.09 -10.00 11.29
C GLU A 5 -14.40 -8.95 10.22
N LYS A 6 -14.67 -7.72 10.67
CA LYS A 6 -14.96 -6.57 9.82
C LYS A 6 -14.22 -5.36 10.35
N VAL A 7 -13.48 -4.70 9.46
CA VAL A 7 -12.95 -3.36 9.69
C VAL A 7 -14.08 -2.37 9.35
N PRO A 8 -14.59 -1.60 10.32
CA PRO A 8 -15.65 -0.64 10.07
C PRO A 8 -15.24 0.34 8.96
N GLY A 9 -16.14 0.60 8.01
CA GLY A 9 -15.91 1.57 6.93
C GLY A 9 -15.02 1.10 5.77
N LEU A 10 -14.32 -0.04 5.85
CA LEU A 10 -13.40 -0.47 4.79
C LEU A 10 -14.09 -0.64 3.42
N ARG A 11 -15.30 -1.20 3.39
CA ARG A 11 -16.09 -1.34 2.15
C ARG A 11 -16.49 0.00 1.54
N LEU A 12 -16.92 0.94 2.40
CA LEU A 12 -17.26 2.28 1.96
C LEU A 12 -16.02 2.98 1.39
N LEU A 13 -14.89 2.85 2.09
CA LEU A 13 -13.64 3.49 1.70
C LEU A 13 -13.07 2.90 0.40
N LEU A 14 -13.21 1.59 0.17
CA LEU A 14 -12.94 0.97 -1.15
C LEU A 14 -13.84 1.54 -2.26
N GLY A 15 -15.13 1.72 -1.99
CA GLY A 15 -16.06 2.33 -2.94
C GLY A 15 -15.70 3.78 -3.27
N VAL A 16 -15.43 4.59 -2.25
CA VAL A 16 -14.96 5.98 -2.40
C VAL A 16 -13.63 6.01 -3.17
N TRP A 17 -12.72 5.10 -2.87
CA TRP A 17 -11.42 5.01 -3.54
C TRP A 17 -11.56 4.70 -5.04
N LEU A 18 -12.46 3.79 -5.41
CA LEU A 18 -12.75 3.49 -6.82
C LEU A 18 -13.28 4.71 -7.57
N VAL A 19 -14.24 5.43 -6.97
CA VAL A 19 -14.78 6.67 -7.56
C VAL A 19 -13.68 7.72 -7.70
N TYR A 20 -12.87 7.91 -6.65
CA TYR A 20 -11.75 8.85 -6.69
C TYR A 20 -10.73 8.47 -7.76
N THR A 21 -10.40 7.18 -7.92
CA THR A 21 -9.47 6.71 -8.95
C THR A 21 -9.99 7.04 -10.36
N ALA A 22 -11.28 6.90 -10.59
CA ALA A 22 -11.91 7.25 -11.87
C ALA A 22 -11.86 8.75 -12.17
N VAL A 23 -11.93 9.62 -11.17
CA VAL A 23 -11.74 11.07 -11.34
C VAL A 23 -10.26 11.42 -11.51
N TRP A 24 -9.38 10.81 -10.71
CA TRP A 24 -7.95 11.06 -10.73
C TRP A 24 -7.31 10.73 -12.08
N ILE A 25 -7.84 9.73 -12.79
CA ILE A 25 -7.30 9.27 -14.06
C ILE A 25 -7.33 10.35 -15.15
N SER A 26 -8.29 11.29 -15.09
CA SER A 26 -8.42 12.37 -16.07
C SER A 26 -7.62 13.63 -15.73
N LEU A 27 -6.99 13.66 -14.55
CA LEU A 27 -6.16 14.79 -14.13
C LEU A 27 -4.73 14.56 -14.63
N GLU A 28 -4.01 15.63 -14.98
CA GLU A 28 -2.60 15.54 -15.37
C GLU A 28 -1.74 14.83 -14.30
N GLY A 29 -0.70 14.13 -14.73
CA GLY A 29 0.25 13.45 -13.86
C GLY A 29 1.06 14.40 -12.99
N SER A 30 1.11 14.12 -11.68
CA SER A 30 2.19 14.61 -10.82
C SER A 30 2.71 13.47 -9.96
N LEU A 31 4.03 13.38 -9.80
CA LEU A 31 4.67 12.26 -9.10
C LEU A 31 4.07 12.02 -7.72
N MET A 32 3.93 13.09 -6.92
CA MET A 32 3.42 12.96 -5.55
C MET A 32 1.99 12.43 -5.48
N GLN A 33 1.12 12.84 -6.41
CA GLN A 33 -0.23 12.28 -6.46
C GLN A 33 -0.20 10.79 -6.82
N VAL A 34 0.66 10.37 -7.74
CA VAL A 34 0.79 8.96 -8.12
C VAL A 34 1.34 8.12 -6.96
N VAL A 35 2.30 8.64 -6.20
CA VAL A 35 2.83 8.00 -4.99
C VAL A 35 1.74 7.84 -3.92
N ILE A 36 0.91 8.87 -3.72
CA ILE A 36 -0.24 8.80 -2.82
C ILE A 36 -1.23 7.73 -3.30
N MET A 37 -1.52 7.69 -4.60
CA MET A 37 -2.39 6.66 -5.20
C MET A 37 -1.83 5.25 -4.98
N GLY A 38 -0.54 5.04 -5.25
CA GLY A 38 0.14 3.75 -5.04
C GLY A 38 0.08 3.30 -3.58
N THR A 39 0.40 4.22 -2.67
CA THR A 39 0.42 3.96 -1.22
C THR A 39 -0.98 3.67 -0.68
N ALA A 40 -1.97 4.51 -0.97
CA ALA A 40 -3.34 4.31 -0.52
C ALA A 40 -3.92 3.01 -1.09
N THR A 41 -3.69 2.72 -2.38
CA THR A 41 -4.14 1.45 -2.98
C THR A 41 -3.50 0.25 -2.29
N ALA A 42 -2.19 0.28 -2.00
CA ALA A 42 -1.51 -0.78 -1.27
C ALA A 42 -2.13 -1.03 0.12
N VAL A 43 -2.39 0.04 0.89
CA VAL A 43 -3.04 -0.05 2.21
C VAL A 43 -4.41 -0.72 2.10
N LEU A 44 -5.21 -0.34 1.10
CA LEU A 44 -6.56 -0.88 0.92
C LEU A 44 -6.57 -2.33 0.50
N LEU A 45 -5.69 -2.71 -0.42
CA LEU A 45 -5.55 -4.10 -0.85
C LEU A 45 -5.08 -5.00 0.30
N LEU A 46 -4.12 -4.54 1.10
CA LEU A 46 -3.66 -5.26 2.28
C LEU A 46 -4.75 -5.38 3.34
N GLY A 47 -5.43 -4.27 3.67
CA GLY A 47 -6.54 -4.28 4.63
C GLY A 47 -7.66 -5.22 4.20
N HIS A 48 -8.04 -5.18 2.91
CA HIS A 48 -9.04 -6.08 2.35
C HIS A 48 -8.59 -7.55 2.37
N GLY A 49 -7.36 -7.82 1.94
CA GLY A 49 -6.78 -9.16 1.92
C GLY A 49 -6.72 -9.79 3.31
N TRP A 50 -6.23 -9.04 4.31
CA TRP A 50 -6.15 -9.53 5.67
C TRP A 50 -7.50 -9.72 6.34
N GLN A 51 -8.46 -8.81 6.12
CA GLN A 51 -9.82 -9.03 6.61
C GLN A 51 -10.41 -10.33 6.04
N ARG A 52 -10.17 -10.62 4.76
CA ARG A 52 -10.65 -11.86 4.11
C ARG A 52 -9.95 -13.12 4.65
N TRP A 53 -8.65 -13.05 4.93
CA TRP A 53 -7.86 -14.24 5.29
C TRP A 53 -7.78 -14.52 6.80
N LEU A 54 -7.75 -13.47 7.61
CA LEU A 54 -7.58 -13.53 9.06
C LEU A 54 -8.79 -13.05 9.86
N GLY A 55 -9.79 -12.43 9.24
CA GLY A 55 -10.97 -11.93 9.96
C GLY A 55 -11.62 -13.02 10.83
N GLY A 56 -11.81 -12.70 12.12
CA GLY A 56 -12.39 -13.60 13.11
C GLY A 56 -11.44 -14.67 13.66
N LYS A 57 -10.21 -14.77 13.13
CA LYS A 57 -9.23 -15.76 13.61
C LYS A 57 -8.41 -15.21 14.77
N THR A 58 -8.16 -16.09 15.73
CA THR A 58 -7.16 -15.86 16.79
C THR A 58 -5.81 -16.35 16.30
N VAL A 59 -4.81 -15.46 16.30
CA VAL A 59 -3.43 -15.80 15.95
C VAL A 59 -2.51 -15.71 17.18
N GLY A 60 -1.58 -16.65 17.26
CA GLY A 60 -0.52 -16.66 18.27
C GLY A 60 0.47 -15.50 18.08
N ARG A 61 1.28 -15.21 19.10
CA ARG A 61 2.15 -14.03 19.12
C ARG A 61 3.15 -13.99 17.96
N GLY A 62 3.85 -15.10 17.71
CA GLY A 62 4.81 -15.19 16.60
C GLY A 62 4.17 -14.98 15.22
N VAL A 63 2.94 -15.47 15.04
CA VAL A 63 2.18 -15.26 13.79
C VAL A 63 1.78 -13.79 13.65
N ALA A 64 1.37 -13.12 14.73
CA ALA A 64 1.06 -11.68 14.68
C ALA A 64 2.29 -10.83 14.32
N VAL A 65 3.46 -11.15 14.87
CA VAL A 65 4.75 -10.51 14.50
C VAL A 65 5.05 -10.74 13.02
N LEU A 66 4.88 -11.96 12.52
CA LEU A 66 5.10 -12.27 11.11
C LEU A 66 4.11 -11.50 10.21
N VAL A 67 2.82 -11.47 10.57
CA VAL A 67 1.80 -10.77 9.79
C VAL A 67 2.10 -9.27 9.72
N THR A 68 2.47 -8.63 10.83
CA THR A 68 2.82 -7.19 10.86
C THR A 68 4.08 -6.88 10.04
N ALA A 69 5.12 -7.70 10.15
CA ALA A 69 6.34 -7.57 9.35
C ALA A 69 6.07 -7.74 7.85
N VAL A 70 5.37 -8.82 7.45
CA VAL A 70 5.02 -9.11 6.05
C VAL A 70 4.11 -8.03 5.48
N SER A 71 3.09 -7.59 6.22
CA SER A 71 2.18 -6.53 5.78
C SER A 71 2.92 -5.25 5.48
N SER A 72 3.88 -4.88 6.32
CA SER A 72 4.60 -3.63 6.18
C SER A 72 5.65 -3.72 5.07
N ALA A 73 6.32 -4.87 4.90
CA ALA A 73 7.18 -5.10 3.74
C ALA A 73 6.38 -5.02 2.42
N LEU A 74 5.22 -5.68 2.37
CA LEU A 74 4.31 -5.59 1.22
C LEU A 74 3.77 -4.18 1.00
N LEU A 75 3.57 -3.40 2.05
CA LEU A 75 3.18 -1.99 1.93
C LEU A 75 4.29 -1.19 1.24
N GLY A 76 5.54 -1.30 1.69
CA GLY A 76 6.65 -0.54 1.11
C GLY A 76 6.99 -0.93 -0.33
N ALA A 77 7.05 -2.23 -0.61
CA ALA A 77 7.27 -2.72 -1.98
C ALA A 77 6.05 -2.47 -2.87
N GLY A 78 4.85 -2.78 -2.37
CA GLY A 78 3.60 -2.65 -3.08
C GLY A 78 3.26 -1.20 -3.43
N SER A 79 3.54 -0.23 -2.54
CA SER A 79 3.32 1.19 -2.84
C SER A 79 4.19 1.65 -4.00
N SER A 80 5.45 1.24 -4.03
CA SER A 80 6.42 1.61 -5.07
C SER A 80 6.08 0.95 -6.41
N LEU A 81 5.73 -0.35 -6.40
CA LEU A 81 5.31 -1.08 -7.60
C LEU A 81 3.99 -0.56 -8.17
N LEU A 82 3.00 -0.27 -7.32
CA LEU A 82 1.74 0.34 -7.76
C LEU A 82 1.96 1.77 -8.29
N THR A 83 2.92 2.50 -7.74
CA THR A 83 3.33 3.81 -8.30
C THR A 83 3.80 3.65 -9.75
N PHE A 84 4.65 2.66 -10.05
CA PHE A 84 5.05 2.38 -11.44
C PHE A 84 3.87 2.00 -12.34
N VAL A 85 2.97 1.14 -11.85
CA VAL A 85 1.76 0.77 -12.60
C VAL A 85 0.94 2.02 -12.93
N PHE A 86 0.73 2.90 -11.95
CA PHE A 86 -0.03 4.12 -12.17
C PHE A 86 0.70 5.14 -13.05
N MET A 87 2.03 5.27 -12.96
CA MET A 87 2.81 6.08 -13.90
C MET A 87 2.64 5.59 -15.34
N ALA A 88 2.67 4.26 -15.54
CA ALA A 88 2.48 3.65 -16.85
C ALA A 88 1.05 3.85 -17.38
N VAL A 89 0.03 3.65 -16.54
CA VAL A 89 -1.38 3.89 -16.89
C VAL A 89 -1.57 5.35 -17.31
N LYS A 90 -1.05 6.29 -16.53
CA LYS A 90 -1.19 7.71 -16.81
C LYS A 90 -0.50 8.13 -18.11
N THR A 91 0.74 7.70 -18.30
CA THR A 91 1.48 7.92 -19.55
C THR A 91 0.80 7.30 -20.77
N GLY A 92 0.17 6.13 -20.62
CA GLY A 92 -0.51 5.44 -21.70
C GLY A 92 -1.87 6.05 -22.07
N LEU A 93 -2.57 6.66 -21.11
CA LEU A 93 -3.90 7.25 -21.32
C LEU A 93 -3.84 8.70 -21.79
N HIS A 94 -2.84 9.47 -21.37
CA HIS A 94 -2.67 10.86 -21.78
C HIS A 94 -1.83 10.95 -23.05
N ALA A 95 -2.49 11.21 -24.18
CA ALA A 95 -1.93 11.12 -25.53
C ALA A 95 -0.94 12.26 -25.92
N HIS A 96 -0.41 13.02 -24.96
CA HIS A 96 0.52 14.14 -25.21
C HIS A 96 1.98 13.83 -24.91
N GLY A 97 2.35 12.54 -24.76
CA GLY A 97 3.72 12.08 -24.55
C GLY A 97 4.03 11.71 -23.09
N PRO A 98 5.31 11.51 -22.74
CA PRO A 98 5.71 11.10 -21.40
C PRO A 98 5.23 12.09 -20.33
N GLU A 99 4.41 11.62 -19.39
CA GLU A 99 3.97 12.45 -18.25
C GLU A 99 5.01 12.60 -17.16
N PHE A 100 5.95 11.66 -17.09
CA PHE A 100 6.97 11.60 -16.05
C PHE A 100 8.36 11.60 -16.67
N THR A 101 9.25 12.34 -16.04
CA THR A 101 10.66 12.41 -16.43
C THR A 101 11.40 11.14 -16.03
N GLN A 102 12.53 10.88 -16.69
CA GLN A 102 13.41 9.76 -16.32
C GLN A 102 13.93 9.88 -14.88
N ALA A 103 14.14 11.10 -14.39
CA ALA A 103 14.57 11.35 -13.01
C ALA A 103 13.52 10.92 -11.99
N GLU A 104 12.24 11.17 -12.26
CA GLU A 104 11.13 10.74 -11.38
C GLU A 104 10.99 9.22 -11.35
N ILE A 105 11.10 8.56 -12.51
CA ILE A 105 11.09 7.08 -12.61
C ILE A 105 12.27 6.50 -11.83
N ALA A 106 13.48 7.04 -12.04
CA ALA A 106 14.69 6.62 -11.34
C ALA A 106 14.59 6.86 -9.82
N TRP A 107 13.93 7.94 -9.39
CA TRP A 107 13.68 8.20 -7.98
C TRP A 107 12.80 7.13 -7.34
N VAL A 108 11.66 6.77 -7.96
CA VAL A 108 10.79 5.70 -7.44
C VAL A 108 11.56 4.38 -7.36
N TRP A 109 12.38 4.08 -8.37
CA TRP A 109 13.21 2.88 -8.40
C TRP A 109 14.24 2.87 -7.27
N GLY A 110 14.93 4.00 -7.05
CA GLY A 110 15.95 4.14 -6.03
C GLY A 110 15.40 4.08 -4.60
N VAL A 111 14.17 4.56 -4.38
CA VAL A 111 13.54 4.56 -3.05
C VAL A 111 12.95 3.19 -2.69
N LEU A 112 12.58 2.36 -3.67
CA LEU A 112 11.90 1.07 -3.44
C LEU A 112 12.61 0.16 -2.41
N PRO A 113 13.94 -0.09 -2.49
CA PRO A 113 14.62 -0.97 -1.52
C PRO A 113 14.63 -0.38 -0.11
N LEU A 114 14.95 0.92 0.00
CA LEU A 114 15.02 1.62 1.28
C LEU A 114 13.64 1.66 1.94
N TRP A 115 12.60 2.01 1.18
CA TRP A 115 11.24 2.11 1.70
C TRP A 115 10.69 0.75 2.15
N THR A 116 10.98 -0.30 1.38
CA THR A 116 10.63 -1.69 1.77
C THR A 116 11.30 -2.07 3.10
N ALA A 117 12.60 -1.75 3.25
CA ALA A 117 13.33 -2.03 4.49
C ALA A 117 12.78 -1.22 5.68
N VAL A 118 12.51 0.08 5.50
CA VAL A 118 11.93 0.94 6.53
C VAL A 118 10.57 0.41 6.97
N CYS A 119 9.68 0.10 6.03
CA CYS A 119 8.36 -0.43 6.38
C CYS A 119 8.47 -1.80 7.06
N LEU A 120 9.34 -2.71 6.59
CA LEU A 120 9.60 -3.99 7.26
C LEU A 120 10.03 -3.79 8.72
N LEU A 121 10.99 -2.90 8.97
CA LEU A 121 11.49 -2.59 10.31
C LEU A 121 10.40 -2.01 11.20
N VAL A 122 9.59 -1.08 10.69
CA VAL A 122 8.45 -0.53 11.41
C VAL A 122 7.43 -1.62 11.74
N GLY A 123 7.07 -2.46 10.78
CA GLY A 123 6.14 -3.58 10.97
C GLY A 123 6.62 -4.58 12.01
N LEU A 124 7.90 -4.96 11.93
CA LEU A 124 8.54 -5.84 12.90
C LEU A 124 8.53 -5.22 14.31
N GLY A 125 8.91 -3.94 14.42
CA GLY A 125 8.91 -3.21 15.68
C GLY A 125 7.52 -3.17 16.32
N LEU A 126 6.48 -2.82 15.54
CA LEU A 126 5.09 -2.82 16.00
C LEU A 126 4.63 -4.22 16.44
N GLY A 127 4.97 -5.24 15.67
CA GLY A 127 4.66 -6.63 16.01
C GLY A 127 5.30 -7.07 17.33
N LEU A 128 6.58 -6.74 17.53
CA LEU A 128 7.33 -7.10 18.74
C LEU A 128 6.82 -6.34 19.98
N ILE A 129 6.52 -5.04 19.84
CA ILE A 129 5.92 -4.24 20.93
C ILE A 129 4.59 -4.87 21.36
N TRP A 130 3.72 -5.20 20.41
CA TRP A 130 2.44 -5.85 20.71
C TRP A 130 2.61 -7.25 21.32
N ALA A 131 3.59 -8.04 20.86
CA ALA A 131 3.84 -9.37 21.41
C ALA A 131 4.44 -9.35 22.82
N GLY A 132 5.10 -8.25 23.20
CA GLY A 132 5.70 -8.02 24.52
C GLY A 132 4.84 -7.21 25.49
N SER A 133 3.67 -6.72 25.08
CA SER A 133 2.81 -5.87 25.92
C SER A 133 1.91 -6.65 26.91
N ASP A 134 2.36 -7.84 27.32
CA ASP A 134 1.68 -8.70 28.29
C ASP A 134 2.53 -8.86 29.56
#